data_AF-A0A3S2P2F0-F1
#
_entry.id   AF-A0A3S2P2F0-F1
#
_cell.length_a   1.000
_cell.length_b   1.000
_cell.length_c   1.000
_cell.angle_alpha   90.00
_cell.angle_beta   90.00
_cell.angle_gamma   90.00
#
_symmetry.space_group_name_H-M   'P 1'
#
loop_
_entity.id
_entity.type
_entity.pdbx_description
1 polymer ?
#
loop_
_entity_poly.entity_id
_entity_poly.type
_entity_poly.pdbx_seq_one_letter_code
_entity_poly.pdbx_strand_id
1 'polypeptide(L)'
;MEYWEQWNPDALGQTLNKPVVSSAGIFLLTLPTEGTRFSTTDSSSAKEISSVRKVQSGRDQVPVRNIRIEEDGFQIRVALWREASVEEICVAEMVSVSHLKVEPSAYGRQLKSTTFTKVEKHQGTELKLDIMGVMDCASSPDTLELLSDQGDFFFISKEQWEPFQALINKGPVTVEVTVNGKHVKDIKGPNSV
;
A
#
# COMPACT_ATOMS: atom_id res chain seq x y z
N MET A 1 3.12 -50.49 28.45
CA MET A 1 4.09 -50.04 27.44
C MET A 1 3.94 -48.54 27.34
N GLU A 2 4.86 -47.86 28.00
CA GLU A 2 5.13 -46.42 27.85
C GLU A 2 5.53 -46.13 26.40
N TYR A 3 5.24 -44.93 25.89
CA TYR A 3 6.28 -43.99 25.46
C TYR A 3 5.62 -42.62 25.23
N TRP A 4 6.10 -41.64 26.00
CA TRP A 4 5.81 -40.23 25.85
C TRP A 4 6.66 -39.68 24.71
N GLU A 5 6.06 -39.06 23.69
CA GLU A 5 6.83 -38.25 22.74
C GLU A 5 7.10 -36.88 23.36
N GLN A 6 8.37 -36.73 23.72
CA GLN A 6 9.02 -35.58 24.30
C GLN A 6 8.99 -34.40 23.30
N TRP A 7 8.42 -33.28 23.72
CA TRP A 7 8.50 -32.02 22.98
C TRP A 7 9.96 -31.55 22.98
N ASN A 8 10.59 -31.47 21.81
CA ASN A 8 11.99 -31.06 21.63
C ASN A 8 12.02 -29.66 20.98
N PRO A 9 12.41 -28.58 21.70
CA PRO A 9 12.43 -27.22 21.15
C PRO A 9 13.61 -26.89 20.23
N ASP A 10 14.55 -27.80 19.97
CA ASP A 10 15.80 -27.50 19.23
C ASP A 10 15.81 -27.94 17.74
N ALA A 11 14.66 -28.22 17.13
CA ALA A 11 14.59 -28.56 15.70
C ALA A 11 14.53 -27.34 14.75
N LEU A 12 15.22 -26.23 15.10
CA LEU A 12 15.51 -25.14 14.16
C LEU A 12 16.87 -25.37 13.51
N GLY A 13 16.86 -26.08 12.39
CA GLY A 13 18.06 -26.29 11.60
C GLY A 13 17.73 -26.68 10.17
N GLN A 14 17.58 -25.67 9.31
CA GLN A 14 17.67 -25.75 7.85
C GLN A 14 16.51 -26.43 7.11
N THR A 15 15.59 -25.62 6.55
CA THR A 15 14.93 -25.98 5.28
C THR A 15 14.76 -24.75 4.38
N LEU A 16 15.47 -24.82 3.24
CA LEU A 16 15.22 -24.20 1.93
C LEU A 16 14.66 -22.77 1.88
N ASN A 17 15.57 -21.79 1.83
CA ASN A 17 15.35 -20.54 1.13
C ASN A 17 15.40 -20.79 -0.39
N LYS A 18 14.25 -20.78 -1.07
CA LYS A 18 14.19 -20.45 -2.50
C LYS A 18 13.48 -19.12 -2.66
N PRO A 19 14.14 -18.08 -3.23
CA PRO A 19 13.43 -16.87 -3.61
C PRO A 19 12.51 -17.19 -4.79
N VAL A 20 11.21 -16.94 -4.63
CA VAL A 20 10.29 -16.85 -5.77
C VAL A 20 10.38 -15.42 -6.28
N VAL A 21 11.16 -15.23 -7.34
CA VAL A 21 11.21 -13.96 -8.08
C VAL A 21 10.01 -13.96 -9.03
N SER A 22 9.02 -13.11 -8.78
CA SER A 22 7.99 -12.77 -9.75
C SER A 22 8.38 -11.46 -10.44
N SER A 23 8.17 -11.40 -11.75
CA SER A 23 8.65 -10.34 -12.66
C SER A 23 7.87 -9.02 -12.60
N ALA A 24 7.09 -8.78 -11.54
CA ALA A 24 6.35 -7.54 -11.36
C ALA A 24 6.49 -7.06 -9.91
N GLY A 25 7.41 -6.12 -9.67
CA GLY A 25 7.54 -5.41 -8.40
C GLY A 25 8.15 -6.23 -7.26
N ILE A 26 8.94 -5.57 -6.42
CA ILE A 26 9.59 -6.18 -5.26
C ILE A 26 8.52 -6.55 -4.23
N PHE A 27 8.06 -7.80 -4.21
CA PHE A 27 7.27 -8.34 -3.12
C PHE A 27 8.20 -8.74 -1.96
N LEU A 28 8.16 -7.98 -0.86
CA LEU A 28 8.71 -8.39 0.44
C LEU A 28 7.63 -8.33 1.52
N LEU A 29 6.50 -9.00 1.31
CA LEU A 29 5.65 -9.47 2.41
C LEU A 29 6.19 -10.82 2.94
N THR A 30 7.49 -10.89 3.25
CA THR A 30 8.03 -12.00 4.03
C THR A 30 7.65 -11.75 5.47
N LEU A 31 6.98 -12.73 6.12
CA LEU A 31 6.68 -12.67 7.55
C LEU A 31 7.93 -12.20 8.32
N PRO A 32 7.87 -11.09 9.08
CA PRO A 32 9.09 -10.50 9.59
C PRO A 32 9.77 -11.43 10.59
N THR A 33 10.96 -11.90 10.24
CA THR A 33 11.97 -12.33 11.20
C THR A 33 12.63 -11.09 11.81
N GLU A 34 13.05 -11.20 13.06
CA GLU A 34 13.74 -10.14 13.79
C GLU A 34 14.96 -9.65 13.00
N GLY A 35 15.01 -8.35 12.68
CA GLY A 35 16.13 -7.72 11.97
C GLY A 35 15.91 -7.46 10.47
N THR A 36 14.81 -7.88 9.88
CA THR A 36 14.50 -7.59 8.46
C THR A 36 14.01 -6.14 8.28
N ARG A 37 14.64 -5.41 7.34
CA ARG A 37 14.22 -4.06 6.94
C ARG A 37 12.96 -4.15 6.07
N PHE A 38 11.94 -3.39 6.41
CA PHE A 38 10.70 -3.30 5.67
C PHE A 38 10.64 -2.02 4.83
N SER A 39 10.07 -2.15 3.64
CA SER A 39 9.64 -1.04 2.80
C SER A 39 8.21 -1.31 2.35
N THR A 40 7.36 -0.29 2.33
CA THR A 40 6.05 -0.39 1.68
C THR A 40 6.21 -0.16 0.19
N THR A 41 5.25 -0.64 -0.61
CA THR A 41 5.25 -0.46 -2.07
C THR A 41 4.69 0.92 -2.43
N ASP A 42 5.01 1.39 -3.62
CA ASP A 42 4.55 2.68 -4.17
C ASP A 42 3.02 2.75 -4.36
N SER A 43 2.31 1.62 -4.28
CA SER A 43 0.85 1.50 -4.34
C SER A 43 0.15 1.62 -2.97
N SER A 44 0.89 1.90 -1.89
CA SER A 44 0.33 1.90 -0.54
C SER A 44 -0.29 3.26 -0.18
N SER A 45 -1.51 3.27 0.37
CA SER A 45 -2.28 4.47 0.67
C SER A 45 -2.47 4.69 2.17
N ALA A 46 -2.36 5.93 2.64
CA ALA A 46 -2.57 6.25 4.05
C ALA A 46 -4.08 6.30 4.38
N LYS A 47 -4.61 5.33 5.13
CA LYS A 47 -6.03 5.29 5.51
C LYS A 47 -6.34 6.05 6.79
N GLU A 48 -5.45 5.96 7.77
CA GLU A 48 -5.65 6.64 9.05
C GLU A 48 -4.38 7.34 9.47
N ILE A 49 -4.52 8.55 9.98
CA ILE A 49 -3.40 9.33 10.48
C ILE A 49 -3.76 9.93 11.83
N SER A 50 -2.98 9.58 12.84
CA SER A 50 -3.13 10.18 14.18
C SER A 50 -2.42 11.53 14.27
N SER A 51 -2.83 12.33 15.26
CA SER A 51 -2.12 13.55 15.64
C SER A 51 -0.73 13.25 16.18
N VAL A 52 0.24 14.12 15.89
CA VAL A 52 1.59 14.05 16.47
C VAL A 52 1.50 14.20 17.99
N ARG A 53 2.02 13.21 18.72
CA ARG A 53 2.12 13.24 20.18
C ARG A 53 3.57 13.27 20.61
N LYS A 54 3.89 13.95 21.71
CA LYS A 54 5.23 13.92 22.30
C LYS A 54 5.28 12.80 23.34
N VAL A 55 6.28 11.94 23.23
CA VAL A 55 6.53 10.84 24.16
C VAL A 55 7.88 11.09 24.84
N GLN A 56 7.94 10.91 26.16
CA GLN A 56 9.20 11.03 26.89
C GLN A 56 10.07 9.81 26.63
N SER A 57 11.28 10.03 26.13
CA SER A 57 12.30 9.01 25.91
C SER A 57 13.54 9.39 26.71
N GLY A 58 13.67 8.81 27.91
CA GLY A 58 14.70 9.21 28.87
C GLY A 58 14.49 10.66 29.33
N ARG A 59 15.42 11.55 28.98
CA ARG A 59 15.37 12.99 29.32
C ARG A 59 14.77 13.86 28.21
N ASP A 60 14.61 13.30 27.01
CA ASP A 60 14.16 14.05 25.84
C ASP A 60 12.67 13.80 25.54
N GLN A 61 12.01 14.80 24.97
CA GLN A 61 10.67 14.64 24.39
C GLN A 61 10.79 14.37 22.90
N VAL A 62 10.26 13.23 22.46
CA VAL A 62 10.33 12.79 21.07
C VAL A 62 8.94 12.80 20.45
N PRO A 63 8.73 13.48 19.30
CA PRO A 63 7.46 13.43 18.60
C PRO A 63 7.26 12.06 17.95
N VAL A 64 6.05 11.55 18.04
CA VAL A 64 5.62 10.26 17.50
C VAL A 64 4.26 10.45 16.84
N ARG A 65 4.10 9.88 15.64
CA ARG A 65 2.86 9.88 14.87
C ARG A 65 2.59 8.47 14.39
N ASN A 66 1.40 7.94 14.63
CA ASN A 66 1.00 6.66 14.08
C ASN A 66 0.18 6.87 12.80
N ILE A 67 0.50 6.10 11.76
CA ILE A 67 -0.26 6.03 10.53
C ILE A 67 -0.67 4.59 10.26
N ARG A 68 -1.79 4.41 9.56
CA ARG A 68 -2.16 3.12 8.96
C ARG A 68 -2.07 3.25 7.46
N ILE A 69 -1.30 2.35 6.88
CA ILE A 69 -1.13 2.24 5.45
C ILE A 69 -1.89 0.99 5.01
N GLU A 70 -2.65 1.11 3.93
CA GLU A 70 -3.35 0.00 3.29
C GLU A 70 -2.74 -0.26 1.91
N GLU A 71 -2.41 -1.52 1.67
CA GLU A 71 -1.88 -2.03 0.41
C GLU A 71 -2.58 -3.36 0.10
N ASP A 72 -3.28 -3.44 -1.04
CA ASP A 72 -3.99 -4.65 -1.50
C ASP A 72 -4.90 -5.29 -0.43
N GLY A 73 -5.62 -4.46 0.34
CA GLY A 73 -6.52 -4.90 1.42
C GLY A 73 -5.82 -5.28 2.73
N PHE A 74 -4.49 -5.30 2.76
CA PHE A 74 -3.72 -5.47 3.99
C PHE A 74 -3.46 -4.12 4.65
N GLN A 75 -3.83 -4.01 5.92
CA GLN A 75 -3.57 -2.82 6.73
C GLN A 75 -2.37 -3.02 7.64
N ILE A 76 -1.41 -2.10 7.55
CA ILE A 76 -0.18 -2.11 8.34
C ILE A 76 -0.12 -0.85 9.20
N ARG A 77 0.19 -1.04 10.49
CA ARG A 77 0.40 0.06 11.44
C ARG A 77 1.86 0.48 11.43
N VAL A 78 2.11 1.77 11.19
CA VAL A 78 3.45 2.36 11.19
C VAL A 78 3.52 3.47 12.25
N ALA A 79 4.50 3.39 13.14
CA ALA A 79 4.86 4.47 14.06
C ALA A 79 6.03 5.25 13.48
N LEU A 80 5.79 6.51 13.14
CA LEU A 80 6.79 7.48 12.73
C LEU A 80 7.30 8.24 13.95
N TRP A 81 8.61 8.37 14.09
CA TRP A 81 9.30 8.99 15.22
C TRP A 81 10.17 10.13 14.74
N ARG A 82 10.38 11.13 15.61
CA ARG A 82 11.28 12.27 15.37
C ARG A 82 10.90 12.99 14.07
N GLU A 83 11.84 13.16 13.15
CA GLU A 83 11.67 13.88 11.89
C GLU A 83 10.59 13.25 11.01
N ALA A 84 10.55 11.91 10.93
CA ALA A 84 9.51 11.22 10.17
C ALA A 84 8.09 11.48 10.71
N SER A 85 7.95 11.86 11.98
CA SER A 85 6.63 12.12 12.58
C SER A 85 6.04 13.48 12.21
N VAL A 86 6.88 14.43 11.80
CA VAL A 86 6.45 15.79 11.42
C VAL A 86 6.24 15.95 9.91
N GLU A 87 6.55 14.90 9.13
CA GLU A 87 6.23 14.84 7.70
C GLU A 87 4.73 15.06 7.45
N GLU A 88 4.42 15.93 6.48
CA GLU A 88 3.05 16.31 6.15
C GLU A 88 2.34 15.24 5.33
N ILE A 89 1.99 14.09 5.93
CA ILE A 89 1.22 13.05 5.23
C ILE A 89 -0.28 13.32 5.40
N CYS A 90 -1.03 13.21 4.30
CA CYS A 90 -2.48 13.31 4.24
C CYS A 90 -3.17 11.95 4.09
N VAL A 91 -4.41 11.84 4.57
CA VAL A 91 -5.24 10.63 4.35
C VAL A 91 -5.55 10.51 2.85
N ALA A 92 -5.59 9.28 2.35
CA ALA A 92 -5.72 8.90 0.94
C ALA A 92 -4.54 9.34 0.03
N GLU A 93 -3.43 9.79 0.61
CA GLU A 93 -2.20 10.04 -0.13
C GLU A 93 -1.44 8.71 -0.35
N MET A 94 -0.85 8.56 -1.54
CA MET A 94 0.06 7.44 -1.79
C MET A 94 1.43 7.77 -1.26
N VAL A 95 1.92 6.90 -0.40
CA VAL A 95 3.21 7.06 0.26
C VAL A 95 3.98 5.77 0.20
N SER A 96 5.27 5.86 -0.11
CA SER A 96 6.22 4.77 0.03
C SER A 96 7.08 5.07 1.25
N VAL A 97 7.04 4.18 2.24
CA VAL A 97 7.79 4.31 3.49
C VAL A 97 8.79 3.18 3.57
N SER A 98 10.08 3.52 3.51
CA SER A 98 11.17 2.56 3.50
C SER A 98 12.00 2.59 4.77
N HIS A 99 12.81 1.54 4.97
CA HIS A 99 13.73 1.40 6.11
C HIS A 99 13.01 1.39 7.46
N LEU A 100 11.88 0.69 7.50
CA LEU A 100 11.12 0.44 8.71
C LEU A 100 11.66 -0.80 9.43
N LYS A 101 11.54 -0.80 10.75
CA LYS A 101 11.86 -1.94 11.61
C LYS A 101 10.57 -2.50 12.20
N VAL A 102 10.42 -3.82 12.18
CA VAL A 102 9.31 -4.48 12.86
C VAL A 102 9.64 -4.60 14.35
N GLU A 103 8.77 -4.08 15.20
CA GLU A 103 8.86 -4.26 16.65
C GLU A 103 7.54 -4.83 17.21
N PRO A 104 7.61 -5.72 18.22
CA PRO A 104 6.43 -6.14 18.93
C PRO A 104 5.84 -4.96 19.71
N SER A 105 4.53 -4.77 19.63
CA SER A 105 3.76 -3.81 20.43
C SER A 105 2.70 -4.54 21.25
N ALA A 106 2.12 -3.86 22.24
CA ALA A 106 1.01 -4.39 23.05
C ALA A 106 -0.21 -4.82 22.21
N TYR A 107 -0.32 -4.35 20.96
CA TYR A 107 -1.41 -4.65 20.03
C TYR A 107 -0.97 -5.53 18.85
N GLY A 108 0.15 -6.23 18.98
CA GLY A 108 0.73 -7.06 17.92
C GLY A 108 1.95 -6.41 17.25
N ARG A 109 2.36 -6.95 16.10
CA ARG A 109 3.54 -6.45 15.37
C ARG A 109 3.25 -5.07 14.77
N GLN A 110 4.18 -4.14 14.96
CA GLN A 110 4.07 -2.78 14.45
C GLN A 110 5.35 -2.40 13.71
N LEU A 111 5.23 -1.67 12.60
CA LEU A 111 6.38 -1.07 11.94
C LEU A 111 6.76 0.23 12.63
N LYS A 112 8.05 0.45 12.83
CA LYS A 112 8.58 1.64 13.47
C LYS A 112 9.64 2.27 12.61
N SER A 113 9.59 3.59 12.48
CA SER A 113 10.61 4.35 11.77
C SER A 113 11.97 4.23 12.47
N THR A 114 13.01 4.15 11.68
CA THR A 114 14.41 4.22 12.10
C THR A 114 14.99 5.59 11.74
N THR A 115 16.25 5.83 12.10
CA THR A 115 17.00 7.03 11.67
C THR A 115 17.21 7.12 10.15
N PHE A 116 16.98 6.02 9.43
CA PHE A 116 17.14 5.94 7.98
C PHE A 116 15.80 5.86 7.25
N THR A 117 14.67 6.04 7.96
CA THR A 117 13.35 6.01 7.34
C THR A 117 13.22 7.14 6.34
N LYS A 118 12.83 6.77 5.12
CA LYS A 118 12.45 7.71 4.07
C LYS A 118 10.97 7.55 3.80
N VAL A 119 10.29 8.68 3.72
CA VAL A 119 8.89 8.78 3.31
C VAL A 119 8.90 9.49 1.96
N GLU A 120 8.46 8.79 0.92
CA GLU A 120 8.33 9.32 -0.43
C GLU A 120 6.83 9.46 -0.73
N LYS A 121 6.42 10.66 -1.14
CA LYS A 121 5.04 10.95 -1.54
C LYS A 121 4.95 10.79 -3.04
N HIS A 122 4.02 9.96 -3.49
CA HIS A 122 3.78 9.78 -4.92
C HIS A 122 2.55 10.61 -5.30
N GLN A 123 2.79 11.65 -6.10
CA GLN A 123 1.70 12.28 -6.84
C GLN A 123 1.27 11.30 -7.94
N GLY A 124 -0.05 11.18 -8.14
CA GLY A 124 -0.60 10.28 -9.14
C GLY A 124 -0.04 10.58 -10.53
N THR A 125 0.20 9.53 -11.30
CA THR A 125 0.69 9.65 -12.67
C THR A 125 -0.50 9.99 -13.56
N GLU A 126 -0.43 11.13 -14.25
CA GLU A 126 -1.40 11.44 -15.31
C GLU A 126 -1.06 10.59 -16.55
N LEU A 127 -2.01 9.76 -16.97
CA LEU A 127 -1.91 8.89 -18.14
C LEU A 127 -3.08 9.15 -19.07
N LYS A 128 -2.80 9.15 -20.38
CA LYS A 128 -3.82 9.06 -21.42
C LYS A 128 -4.07 7.61 -21.71
N LEU A 129 -5.29 7.15 -21.48
CA LEU A 129 -5.68 5.76 -21.71
C LEU A 129 -6.85 5.70 -22.70
N ASP A 130 -6.75 4.77 -23.64
CA ASP A 130 -7.87 4.38 -24.48
C ASP A 130 -8.58 3.20 -23.80
N ILE A 131 -9.79 3.46 -23.30
CA ILE A 131 -10.57 2.44 -22.59
C ILE A 131 -11.28 1.56 -23.62
N MET A 132 -10.90 0.29 -23.64
CA MET A 132 -11.52 -0.73 -24.49
C MET A 132 -12.74 -1.37 -23.82
N GLY A 133 -12.72 -1.50 -22.49
CA GLY A 133 -13.75 -2.23 -21.76
C GLY A 133 -13.81 -1.85 -20.29
N VAL A 134 -14.96 -2.09 -19.68
CA VAL A 134 -15.22 -1.88 -18.26
C VAL A 134 -15.92 -3.13 -17.74
N MET A 135 -15.46 -3.67 -16.63
CA MET A 135 -16.01 -4.87 -16.00
C MET A 135 -16.28 -4.61 -14.52
N ASP A 136 -17.27 -5.29 -13.96
CA ASP A 136 -17.51 -5.24 -12.51
C ASP A 136 -16.40 -6.02 -11.78
N CYS A 137 -15.85 -5.42 -10.72
CA CYS A 137 -14.83 -6.10 -9.93
C CYS A 137 -15.47 -7.15 -9.02
N ALA A 138 -15.05 -8.42 -9.15
CA ALA A 138 -15.62 -9.51 -8.36
C ALA A 138 -15.37 -9.36 -6.83
N SER A 139 -14.32 -8.63 -6.44
CA SER A 139 -13.93 -8.43 -5.04
C SER A 139 -14.64 -7.27 -4.36
N SER A 140 -15.17 -6.30 -5.11
CA SER A 140 -15.85 -5.13 -4.54
C SER A 140 -16.94 -4.59 -5.48
N PRO A 141 -18.20 -4.51 -5.03
CA PRO A 141 -19.33 -4.13 -5.90
C PRO A 141 -19.34 -2.65 -6.30
N ASP A 142 -18.59 -1.81 -5.59
CA ASP A 142 -18.51 -0.36 -5.81
C ASP A 142 -17.31 0.04 -6.70
N THR A 143 -16.51 -0.93 -7.13
CA THR A 143 -15.31 -0.73 -7.95
C THR A 143 -15.46 -1.43 -9.30
N LEU A 144 -15.00 -0.76 -10.35
CA LEU A 144 -14.97 -1.24 -11.72
C LEU A 144 -13.53 -1.44 -12.18
N GLU A 145 -13.32 -2.44 -13.03
CA GLU A 145 -12.06 -2.71 -13.71
C GLU A 145 -12.11 -2.14 -15.13
N LEU A 146 -11.27 -1.15 -15.40
CA LEU A 146 -11.04 -0.58 -16.71
C LEU A 146 -9.95 -1.36 -17.44
N LEU A 147 -10.25 -1.80 -18.65
CA LEU A 147 -9.30 -2.42 -19.56
C LEU A 147 -8.80 -1.39 -20.58
N SER A 148 -7.49 -1.15 -20.55
CA SER A 148 -6.76 -0.30 -21.50
C SER A 148 -6.49 -1.04 -22.82
N ASP A 149 -6.28 -0.29 -23.89
CA ASP A 149 -5.84 -0.81 -25.19
C ASP A 149 -4.47 -1.50 -25.14
N GLN A 150 -3.61 -1.10 -24.20
CA GLN A 150 -2.32 -1.72 -23.93
C GLN A 150 -2.44 -3.09 -23.24
N GLY A 151 -3.65 -3.50 -22.83
CA GLY A 151 -3.87 -4.74 -22.08
C GLY A 151 -3.70 -4.61 -20.56
N ASP A 152 -3.54 -3.38 -20.06
CA ASP A 152 -3.46 -3.09 -18.63
C ASP A 152 -4.84 -2.92 -17.99
N PHE A 153 -4.92 -3.19 -16.68
CA PHE A 153 -6.14 -3.05 -15.89
C PHE A 153 -5.99 -2.00 -14.80
N PHE A 154 -7.02 -1.16 -14.66
CA PHE A 154 -7.12 -0.12 -13.64
C PHE A 154 -8.43 -0.23 -12.86
N PHE A 155 -8.41 0.10 -11.58
CA PHE A 155 -9.58 0.09 -10.71
C PHE A 155 -10.13 1.50 -10.55
N ILE A 156 -11.40 1.73 -10.86
CA ILE A 156 -12.08 3.01 -10.69
C ILE A 156 -13.35 2.83 -9.86
N SER A 157 -13.74 3.83 -9.08
CA SER A 157 -15.04 3.78 -8.40
C SER A 157 -16.18 3.91 -9.41
N LYS A 158 -17.29 3.24 -9.13
CA LYS A 158 -18.49 3.28 -9.98
C LYS A 158 -19.04 4.70 -10.15
N GLU A 159 -19.02 5.50 -9.07
CA GLU A 159 -19.46 6.90 -9.07
C GLU A 159 -18.64 7.77 -10.02
N GLN A 160 -17.32 7.56 -10.09
CA GLN A 160 -16.45 8.30 -10.99
C GLN A 160 -16.62 7.88 -12.46
N TRP A 161 -17.00 6.63 -12.70
CA TRP A 161 -17.19 6.11 -14.06
C TRP A 161 -18.56 6.42 -14.65
N GLU A 162 -19.60 6.57 -13.82
CA GLU A 162 -20.99 6.79 -14.26
C GLU A 162 -21.13 7.86 -15.37
N PRO A 163 -20.46 9.03 -15.31
CA PRO A 163 -20.57 10.07 -16.34
C PRO A 163 -20.05 9.64 -17.73
N PHE A 164 -19.16 8.65 -17.76
CA PHE A 164 -18.49 8.17 -18.99
C PHE A 164 -19.13 6.90 -19.54
N GLN A 165 -20.05 6.28 -18.81
CA GLN A 165 -20.71 5.03 -19.22
C GLN A 165 -21.44 5.15 -20.56
N ALA A 166 -21.99 6.32 -20.88
CA ALA A 166 -22.65 6.55 -22.17
C ALA A 166 -21.67 6.67 -23.35
N LEU A 167 -20.39 6.99 -23.09
CA LEU A 167 -19.38 7.17 -24.13
C LEU A 167 -18.84 5.84 -24.64
N ILE A 168 -18.71 4.83 -23.78
CA ILE A 168 -18.19 3.52 -24.19
C ILE A 168 -19.12 2.80 -25.18
N ASN A 169 -20.43 3.05 -25.09
CA ASN A 169 -21.42 2.54 -26.05
C ASN A 169 -21.26 3.14 -27.45
N LYS A 170 -20.51 4.23 -27.61
CA LYS A 170 -20.29 4.92 -28.89
C LYS A 170 -18.96 4.55 -29.55
N GLY A 171 -18.10 3.81 -28.87
CA GLY A 171 -16.78 3.41 -29.35
C GLY A 171 -15.70 3.51 -28.27
N PRO A 172 -14.43 3.24 -28.62
CA PRO A 172 -13.30 3.41 -27.71
C PRO A 172 -13.21 4.86 -27.25
N VAL A 173 -13.00 5.06 -25.94
CA VAL A 173 -12.99 6.38 -25.31
C VAL A 173 -11.58 6.68 -24.81
N THR A 174 -10.97 7.73 -25.36
CA THR A 174 -9.73 8.28 -24.83
C THR A 174 -10.05 9.15 -23.62
N VAL A 175 -9.47 8.82 -22.47
CA VAL A 175 -9.62 9.57 -21.23
C VAL A 175 -8.25 9.90 -20.65
N GLU A 176 -8.16 11.07 -20.02
CA GLU A 176 -7.01 11.43 -19.20
C GLU A 176 -7.30 10.99 -17.76
N VAL A 177 -6.58 9.98 -17.27
CA VAL A 177 -6.73 9.49 -15.91
C VAL A 177 -5.52 9.85 -15.07
N THR A 178 -5.76 10.27 -13.84
CA THR A 178 -4.72 10.35 -12.82
C THR A 178 -4.72 9.04 -12.06
N VAL A 179 -3.72 8.21 -12.27
CA VAL A 179 -3.61 6.89 -11.63
C VAL A 179 -2.66 6.92 -10.45
N ASN A 180 -3.08 6.19 -9.41
CA ASN A 180 -2.35 5.93 -8.20
C ASN A 180 -2.03 4.42 -8.17
N GLY A 181 -0.92 4.02 -8.77
CA GLY A 181 -0.62 2.61 -9.04
C GLY A 181 -1.64 2.04 -10.02
N LYS A 182 -2.46 1.09 -9.57
CA LYS A 182 -3.58 0.53 -10.36
C LYS A 182 -4.91 1.24 -10.15
N HIS A 183 -5.03 2.18 -9.21
CA HIS A 183 -6.30 2.81 -8.88
C HIS A 183 -6.44 4.17 -9.55
N VAL A 184 -7.55 4.43 -10.23
CA VAL A 184 -7.85 5.73 -10.83
C VAL A 184 -8.33 6.67 -9.74
N LYS A 185 -7.60 7.78 -9.54
CA LYS A 185 -7.95 8.83 -8.59
C LYS A 185 -8.87 9.88 -9.21
N ASP A 186 -8.60 10.25 -10.46
CA ASP A 186 -9.37 11.24 -11.19
C ASP A 186 -9.45 10.86 -12.67
N ILE A 187 -10.55 11.22 -13.33
CA ILE A 187 -10.80 10.94 -14.73
C ILE A 187 -11.33 12.20 -15.42
N LYS A 188 -10.61 12.66 -16.43
CA LYS A 188 -10.97 13.80 -17.26
C LYS A 188 -11.44 13.28 -18.62
N GLY A 189 -12.64 13.70 -19.00
CA GLY A 189 -13.24 13.34 -20.28
C GLY A 189 -12.58 14.03 -21.47
N PRO A 190 -12.74 13.47 -22.68
CA PRO A 190 -12.17 14.01 -23.92
C PRO A 190 -12.68 15.41 -24.31
N ASN A 191 -13.69 15.95 -23.62
CA ASN A 191 -14.29 17.27 -23.91
C ASN A 191 -14.16 18.27 -22.75
N SER A 192 -13.24 18.06 -21.80
CA SER A 192 -13.00 19.01 -20.72
C SER A 192 -12.04 20.11 -21.22
N VAL A 193 -12.57 21.08 -21.99
CA VAL A 193 -11.93 22.36 -22.29
C VAL A 193 -12.46 23.41 -21.33
#